data_AF-A0A2G8KLB1-F1
#
_entry.id   AF-A0A2G8KLB1-F1
#
_cell.length_a   1.000
_cell.length_b   1.000
_cell.length_c   1.000
_cell.angle_alpha   90.00
_cell.angle_beta   90.00
_cell.angle_gamma   90.00
#
_symmetry.space_group_name_H-M   'P 1'
#
loop_
_entity.id
_entity.type
_entity.pdbx_description
1 polymer ?
#
loop_
_entity_poly.entity_id
_entity_poly.type
_entity_poly.pdbx_seq_one_letter_code
_entity_poly.pdbx_strand_id
1 'polypeptide(L)'
;MDSCSISKQTLTKDSPSSRLLYANEIEKSRDMVINYYKGIHNMPPISDQDMNTMLQDFSSQHQSEFYQMTALNELYFCYACKCKDELMTALLHDKASHKYLLIEKMEEVDRLLAS
;
A
#
# COMPACT_ATOMS: atom_id res chain seq x y z
N MET A 1 -9.12 3.79 17.96
CA MET A 1 -8.69 2.39 17.77
C MET A 1 -9.75 1.42 18.30
N ASP A 2 -10.18 1.53 19.57
CA ASP A 2 -11.21 0.64 20.15
C ASP A 2 -12.55 0.64 19.39
N SER A 3 -12.95 1.76 18.79
CA SER A 3 -14.16 1.89 17.95
C SER A 3 -14.11 1.08 16.64
N CYS A 4 -12.93 0.76 16.14
CA CYS A 4 -12.74 -0.07 14.94
C CYS A 4 -12.61 -1.56 15.28
N SER A 5 -12.65 -1.94 16.56
CA SER A 5 -12.56 -3.34 16.98
C SER A 5 -13.88 -4.08 16.76
N ILE A 6 -13.80 -5.30 16.23
CA ILE A 6 -14.95 -6.20 16.05
C ILE A 6 -15.33 -6.86 17.39
N SER A 7 -14.42 -6.99 18.35
CA SER A 7 -14.71 -7.57 19.67
C SER A 7 -15.44 -6.56 20.56
N LYS A 8 -16.56 -6.98 21.19
CA LYS A 8 -17.14 -6.25 22.30
C LYS A 8 -16.42 -6.70 23.57
N GLN A 9 -15.52 -5.88 24.08
CA GLN A 9 -14.88 -6.16 25.37
C GLN A 9 -15.80 -5.68 26.49
N THR A 10 -16.20 -6.62 27.36
CA THR A 10 -16.95 -6.31 28.58
C THR A 10 -16.08 -5.48 29.53
N LEU A 11 -16.58 -4.32 29.93
CA LEU A 11 -15.93 -3.46 30.89
C LEU A 11 -16.01 -4.10 32.29
N THR A 12 -14.85 -4.42 32.85
CA THR A 12 -14.69 -4.91 34.23
C THR A 12 -13.98 -3.86 35.07
N LYS A 13 -13.98 -4.02 36.40
CA LYS A 13 -13.29 -3.13 37.34
C LYS A 13 -11.78 -3.00 37.07
N ASP A 14 -11.19 -4.00 36.41
CA ASP A 14 -9.76 -4.03 36.03
C ASP A 14 -9.51 -3.41 34.64
N SER A 15 -10.53 -2.88 33.98
CA SER A 15 -10.38 -2.23 32.68
C SER A 15 -9.62 -0.90 32.82
N PRO A 16 -8.77 -0.55 31.83
CA PRO A 16 -8.03 0.71 31.85
C PRO A 16 -8.96 1.91 32.00
N SER A 17 -8.56 2.92 32.79
CA SER A 17 -9.40 4.08 33.11
C SER A 17 -9.88 4.83 31.87
N SER A 18 -9.05 4.93 30.82
CA SER A 18 -9.42 5.53 29.54
C SER A 18 -10.62 4.82 28.91
N ARG A 19 -10.66 3.49 28.94
CA ARG A 19 -11.75 2.72 28.33
C ARG A 19 -13.06 2.82 29.12
N LEU A 20 -12.99 2.94 30.44
CA LEU A 20 -14.15 3.20 31.28
C LEU A 20 -14.73 4.61 31.01
N LEU A 21 -13.86 5.62 30.88
CA LEU A 21 -14.26 7.00 30.58
C LEU A 21 -14.93 7.12 29.20
N TYR A 22 -14.40 6.41 28.20
CA TYR A 22 -14.89 6.50 26.82
C TYR A 22 -15.90 5.42 26.45
N ALA A 23 -16.36 4.58 27.37
CA ALA A 23 -17.24 3.44 27.11
C ALA A 23 -18.43 3.76 26.18
N ASN A 24 -19.20 4.79 26.54
CA ASN A 24 -20.38 5.23 25.78
C ASN A 24 -20.00 5.86 24.42
N GLU A 25 -18.88 6.58 24.37
CA GLU A 25 -18.39 7.18 23.11
C GLU A 25 -17.81 6.13 22.16
N ILE A 26 -17.18 5.08 22.68
CA ILE A 26 -16.65 3.95 21.92
C ILE A 26 -17.80 3.20 21.24
N GLU A 27 -18.90 2.93 21.93
CA GLU A 27 -20.07 2.25 21.34
C GLU A 27 -20.70 3.08 20.22
N LYS A 28 -20.94 4.38 20.45
CA LYS A 28 -21.47 5.28 19.41
C LYS A 28 -20.52 5.40 18.21
N SER A 29 -19.22 5.51 18.47
CA SER A 29 -18.20 5.58 17.42
C SER A 29 -18.12 4.28 16.63
N ARG A 30 -18.32 3.14 17.28
CA ARG A 30 -18.38 1.83 16.62
C ARG A 30 -19.57 1.72 15.69
N ASP A 31 -20.75 2.18 16.10
CA ASP A 31 -21.94 2.19 15.23
C ASP A 31 -21.72 3.10 14.01
N MET A 32 -21.08 4.25 14.18
CA MET A 32 -20.67 5.12 13.07
C MET A 32 -19.72 4.40 12.11
N VAL A 33 -18.69 3.72 12.62
CA VAL A 33 -17.74 2.96 11.81
C VAL A 33 -18.43 1.82 11.04
N ILE A 34 -19.34 1.08 11.69
CA ILE A 34 -20.11 0.01 11.04
C ILE A 34 -20.97 0.57 9.91
N ASN A 35 -21.70 1.66 10.16
CA ASN A 35 -22.55 2.29 9.16
C ASN A 35 -21.73 2.89 8.01
N TYR A 36 -20.55 3.43 8.30
CA TYR A 36 -19.61 3.92 7.29
C TYR A 36 -19.17 2.81 6.33
N TYR A 37 -18.70 1.66 6.84
CA TYR A 37 -18.30 0.55 5.99
C TYR A 37 -19.48 -0.10 5.24
N LYS A 38 -20.67 -0.18 5.87
CA LYS A 38 -21.90 -0.58 5.16
C LYS A 38 -22.23 0.39 4.02
N GLY A 39 -22.06 1.68 4.25
CA GLY A 39 -22.22 2.72 3.23
C GLY A 39 -21.30 2.49 2.04
N ILE A 40 -20.00 2.31 2.29
CA ILE A 40 -19.01 2.01 1.24
C ILE A 40 -19.36 0.73 0.48
N HIS A 41 -19.74 -0.34 1.20
CA HIS A 41 -20.07 -1.62 0.56
C HIS A 41 -21.29 -1.52 -0.37
N ASN A 42 -22.26 -0.66 -0.03
CA ASN A 42 -23.46 -0.45 -0.82
C ASN A 42 -23.27 0.55 -1.96
N MET A 43 -22.10 1.18 -2.10
CA MET A 43 -21.82 2.08 -3.22
C MET A 43 -21.71 1.29 -4.53
N PRO A 44 -22.08 1.91 -5.67
CA PRO A 44 -21.85 1.28 -6.96
C PRO A 44 -20.36 1.02 -7.17
N PRO A 45 -19.99 -0.07 -7.85
CA PRO A 45 -18.60 -0.34 -8.18
C PRO A 45 -18.04 0.77 -9.06
N ILE A 46 -16.78 1.14 -8.80
CA ILE A 46 -16.05 2.09 -9.64
C ILE A 46 -15.62 1.36 -10.91
N SER A 47 -15.84 1.96 -12.08
CA SER A 47 -15.39 1.38 -13.34
C SER A 47 -13.87 1.51 -13.50
N ASP A 48 -13.23 0.59 -14.21
CA ASP A 48 -11.80 0.67 -14.51
C ASP A 48 -11.46 1.97 -15.27
N GLN A 49 -12.38 2.46 -16.11
CA GLN A 49 -12.21 3.72 -16.84
C GLN A 49 -12.17 4.92 -15.89
N ASP A 50 -13.13 5.01 -14.97
CA ASP A 50 -13.19 6.12 -14.01
C ASP A 50 -11.99 6.08 -13.06
N MET A 51 -11.60 4.88 -12.63
CA MET A 51 -10.42 4.68 -11.79
C MET A 51 -9.14 5.12 -12.51
N ASN A 52 -8.96 4.70 -13.76
CA ASN A 52 -7.79 5.10 -14.55
C ASN A 52 -7.75 6.61 -14.79
N THR A 53 -8.89 7.23 -15.08
CA THR A 53 -8.99 8.68 -15.25
C THR A 53 -8.58 9.41 -13.97
N MET A 54 -9.14 9.01 -12.82
CA MET A 54 -8.81 9.60 -11.52
C MET A 54 -7.31 9.47 -11.21
N LEU A 55 -6.72 8.29 -11.45
CA LEU A 55 -5.29 8.05 -11.20
C LEU A 55 -4.39 8.87 -12.15
N GLN A 56 -4.78 9.03 -13.41
CA GLN A 56 -4.05 9.85 -14.38
C GLN A 56 -4.08 11.34 -14.01
N ASP A 57 -5.24 11.85 -13.59
CA ASP A 57 -5.38 13.24 -13.13
C ASP A 57 -4.51 13.48 -11.89
N PHE A 58 -4.59 12.57 -10.91
CA PHE A 58 -3.76 12.65 -9.70
C PHE A 58 -2.27 12.57 -10.03
N SER A 59 -1.85 11.64 -10.89
CA SER A 59 -0.44 11.51 -11.30
C SER A 59 0.07 12.76 -12.02
N SER A 60 -0.77 13.38 -12.85
CA SER A 60 -0.40 14.59 -13.61
C SER A 60 -0.26 15.79 -12.68
N GLN A 61 -1.13 15.92 -11.69
CA GLN A 61 -1.09 16.99 -10.71
C GLN A 61 0.20 16.99 -9.87
N HIS A 62 0.74 15.81 -9.55
CA HIS A 62 1.88 15.68 -8.62
C HIS A 62 3.19 15.26 -9.33
N GLN A 63 3.24 15.32 -10.67
CA GLN A 63 4.37 14.79 -11.45
C GLN A 63 5.73 15.40 -11.08
N SER A 64 5.74 16.68 -10.70
CA SER A 64 6.95 17.45 -10.36
C SER A 64 7.21 17.61 -8.86
N GLU A 65 6.44 16.95 -7.99
CA GLU A 65 6.60 17.10 -6.54
C GLU A 65 7.72 16.25 -5.97
N PHE A 66 8.19 15.26 -6.72
CA PHE A 66 9.15 14.27 -6.24
C PHE A 66 10.43 14.25 -7.06
N TYR A 67 11.56 14.06 -6.37
CA TYR A 67 12.86 13.83 -6.99
C TYR A 67 12.97 12.37 -7.44
N GLN A 68 12.32 12.05 -8.57
CA GLN A 68 12.23 10.69 -9.11
C GLN A 68 13.60 10.02 -9.26
N MET A 69 14.61 10.74 -9.75
CA MET A 69 15.96 10.20 -9.93
C MET A 69 16.61 9.79 -8.60
N THR A 70 16.44 10.58 -7.54
CA THR A 70 16.98 10.27 -6.21
C THR A 70 16.32 9.01 -5.65
N ALA A 71 14.99 8.91 -5.76
CA ALA A 71 14.25 7.73 -5.32
C ALA A 71 14.68 6.47 -6.09
N LEU A 72 14.88 6.58 -7.41
CA LEU A 72 15.36 5.46 -8.24
C LEU A 72 16.77 5.01 -7.84
N ASN A 73 17.68 5.96 -7.59
CA ASN A 73 19.03 5.63 -7.11
C ASN A 73 18.99 4.90 -5.78
N GLU A 74 18.18 5.37 -4.82
CA GLU A 74 18.05 4.71 -3.53
C GLU A 74 17.45 3.31 -3.66
N LEU A 75 16.38 3.16 -4.46
CA LEU A 75 15.78 1.84 -4.73
C LEU A 75 16.81 0.87 -5.32
N TYR A 76 17.62 1.32 -6.26
CA TYR A 76 18.63 0.48 -6.89
C TYR A 76 19.79 0.15 -5.93
N PHE A 77 20.49 1.15 -5.41
CA PHE A 77 21.70 0.94 -4.61
C PHE A 77 21.41 0.35 -3.22
N CYS A 78 20.29 0.71 -2.59
CA CYS A 78 19.99 0.23 -1.25
C CYS A 78 19.26 -1.11 -1.22
N TYR A 79 18.53 -1.47 -2.28
CA TYR A 79 17.72 -2.69 -2.33
C TYR A 79 18.10 -3.59 -3.51
N ALA A 80 17.86 -3.17 -4.75
CA ALA A 80 18.00 -4.05 -5.93
C ALA A 80 19.42 -4.63 -6.09
N CYS A 81 20.45 -3.81 -5.87
CA CYS A 81 21.84 -4.24 -5.93
C CYS A 81 22.19 -5.24 -4.81
N LYS A 82 21.64 -5.05 -3.60
CA LYS A 82 21.92 -5.93 -2.45
C LYS A 82 21.30 -7.31 -2.59
N CYS A 83 20.13 -7.41 -3.23
CA CYS A 83 19.44 -8.68 -3.46
C CYS A 83 19.55 -9.15 -4.92
N LYS A 84 20.55 -8.69 -5.67
CA LYS A 84 20.69 -8.95 -7.10
C LYS A 84 20.60 -10.44 -7.45
N ASP A 85 21.33 -11.30 -6.74
CA ASP A 85 21.34 -12.74 -7.05
C ASP A 85 19.97 -13.40 -6.85
N GLU A 86 19.26 -13.01 -5.79
CA GLU A 86 17.89 -13.47 -5.52
C GLU A 86 16.90 -12.95 -6.56
N LEU A 87 17.03 -11.67 -6.94
CA LEU A 87 16.21 -11.02 -7.96
C LEU A 87 16.40 -11.69 -9.33
N MET A 88 17.64 -11.92 -9.75
CA MET A 88 17.96 -12.60 -11.01
C MET A 88 17.45 -14.03 -11.02
N THR A 89 17.57 -14.73 -9.89
CA THR A 89 17.01 -16.08 -9.74
C THR A 89 15.49 -16.06 -9.87
N ALA A 90 14.79 -15.09 -9.25
CA ALA A 90 13.34 -14.97 -9.37
C ALA A 90 12.90 -14.67 -10.82
N LEU A 91 13.60 -13.78 -11.52
CA LEU A 91 13.35 -13.46 -12.93
C LEU A 91 13.59 -14.66 -13.86
N LEU A 92 14.58 -15.51 -13.54
CA LEU A 92 14.85 -16.74 -14.29
C LEU A 92 13.76 -17.81 -14.15
N HIS A 93 13.09 -17.89 -13.00
CA HIS A 93 12.06 -18.90 -12.77
C HIS A 93 10.67 -18.45 -13.23
N ASP A 94 10.46 -17.15 -13.47
CA ASP A 94 9.18 -16.62 -13.93
C ASP A 94 9.05 -16.61 -15.46
N LYS A 95 8.04 -17.31 -15.97
CA LYS A 95 7.77 -17.41 -17.42
C LYS A 95 7.37 -16.07 -18.04
N ALA A 96 6.70 -15.20 -17.29
CA ALA A 96 6.34 -13.87 -17.80
C ALA A 96 7.59 -13.00 -17.96
N SER A 97 8.53 -13.10 -17.03
CA SER A 97 9.82 -12.40 -17.08
C SER A 97 10.63 -12.72 -18.34
N HIS A 98 10.64 -13.98 -18.77
CA HIS A 98 11.24 -14.37 -20.06
C HIS A 98 10.53 -13.73 -21.26
N LYS A 99 9.19 -13.72 -21.25
CA LYS A 99 8.40 -13.11 -22.34
C LYS A 99 8.69 -11.63 -22.50
N TYR A 100 8.95 -10.91 -21.41
CA TYR A 100 9.22 -9.47 -21.41
C TYR A 100 10.72 -9.10 -21.36
N LEU A 101 11.61 -10.09 -21.49
CA LEU A 101 13.07 -9.93 -21.47
C LEU A 101 13.56 -9.16 -20.23
N LEU A 102 12.94 -9.40 -19.07
CA LEU A 102 13.21 -8.61 -17.85
C LEU A 102 14.62 -8.81 -17.31
N ILE A 103 15.21 -9.99 -17.53
CA ILE A 103 16.60 -10.31 -17.18
C ILE A 103 17.56 -9.39 -17.94
N GLU A 104 17.40 -9.30 -19.26
CA GLU A 104 18.25 -8.47 -20.13
C GLU A 104 18.14 -6.98 -19.76
N LYS A 105 16.92 -6.53 -19.42
CA LYS A 105 16.68 -5.17 -18.93
C LYS A 105 17.35 -4.89 -17.59
N MET A 106 17.30 -5.84 -16.65
CA MET A 106 17.97 -5.70 -15.35
C MET A 106 19.50 -5.62 -15.53
N GLU A 107 20.07 -6.48 -16.39
CA GLU A 107 21.50 -6.42 -16.70
C GLU A 107 21.90 -5.12 -17.40
N GLU A 108 21.03 -4.54 -18.23
CA GLU A 108 21.25 -3.23 -18.84
C GLU A 108 21.28 -2.12 -17.79
N VAL A 109 20.32 -2.10 -16.87
CA VAL A 109 20.29 -1.16 -15.74
C VAL A 109 21.55 -1.31 -14.88
N ASP A 110 21.96 -2.54 -14.59
CA ASP A 110 23.19 -2.80 -13.85
C ASP A 110 24.43 -2.23 -14.55
N ARG A 111 24.54 -2.42 -15.87
CA ARG A 111 25.65 -1.87 -16.66
C ARG A 111 25.67 -0.35 -16.65
N LEU A 112 24.50 0.28 -16.75
CA LEU A 112 24.37 1.74 -16.77
C LEU A 112 24.64 2.39 -15.40
N LEU A 113 24.38 1.68 -14.31
CA LEU A 113 24.53 2.20 -12.94
C LEU A 113 25.82 1.73 -12.24
N ALA A 114 26.58 0.81 -12.85
CA ALA A 114 27.89 0.37 -12.37
C ALA A 114 29.07 1.17 -12.96
N SER A 115 28.83 2.06 -13.93
CA SER A 115 29.81 3.01 -14.49
C SER A 115 29.88 4.31 -13.71
#